data_AF-A0A1H0IJ33-F1
#
_entry.id   AF-A0A1H0IJ33-F1
#
_cell.length_a   1.000
_cell.length_b   1.000
_cell.length_c   1.000
_cell.angle_alpha   90.00
_cell.angle_beta   90.00
_cell.angle_gamma   90.00
#
_symmetry.space_group_name_H-M   'P 1'
#
loop_
_entity.id
_entity.type
_entity.pdbx_description
1 polymer ?
#
loop_
_entity_poly.entity_id
_entity_poly.type
_entity_poly.pdbx_seq_one_letter_code
_entity_poly.pdbx_strand_id
1 'polypeptide(L)'
;MNQLTAQAPGGVPHLTHWQGVWRWLLLAFALVLSLGVAQVVHAQADPDREMSTGAPGIDADQWRQVRSGETGDNYRTSRYESDYNLINSSGETWRQWRNRWVSPFGLIVIGGMIVIITLFYLIVGRKELEGERTGRKLFRWPLFLRALHWSVASLFIVLALTGLNLLFGKFVFRGLFGDAFWGGMISASKFLHNYLGPIFGVLLIVLLVCLIKDNIPKKHDLEWFKKGGGMVGKKHVDAGFANGGEKAWYWILATVGVLVVASGFVLDFPNFGQGRDTMQWANIIHAVGALGLTAVSIGHIYIGTLGTEGSLEGMTTGYVDETWAKEHHNLWYEEVKDQSVSEQELVDRRASKGAGDSPATRSS
;
A
#
# COMPACT_ATOMS: atom_id res chain seq x y z
N MET A 1 -14.28 -68.04 27.52
CA MET A 1 -15.36 -67.68 28.47
C MET A 1 -14.82 -66.53 29.31
N ASN A 2 -15.30 -65.28 29.33
CA ASN A 2 -16.49 -64.60 28.83
C ASN A 2 -16.10 -63.17 28.41
N GLN A 3 -16.35 -62.78 27.16
CA GLN A 3 -17.19 -61.65 26.71
C GLN A 3 -17.80 -60.71 27.76
N LEU A 4 -17.75 -59.39 27.43
CA LEU A 4 -18.70 -58.27 27.63
C LEU A 4 -17.88 -56.96 27.86
N THR A 5 -18.07 -55.78 27.28
CA THR A 5 -18.86 -55.22 26.16
C THR A 5 -18.38 -53.77 25.99
N ALA A 6 -18.46 -53.24 24.77
CA ALA A 6 -18.04 -51.90 24.39
C ALA A 6 -18.92 -50.77 24.97
N GLN A 7 -18.36 -49.56 25.13
CA GLN A 7 -19.02 -48.28 24.81
C GLN A 7 -18.06 -47.07 24.94
N ALA A 8 -17.89 -46.34 23.84
CA ALA A 8 -17.61 -44.90 23.75
C ALA A 8 -18.60 -44.35 22.68
N PRO A 9 -19.02 -43.06 22.63
CA PRO A 9 -18.29 -41.86 23.07
C PRO A 9 -19.12 -40.81 23.85
N GLY A 10 -18.46 -40.01 24.69
CA GLY A 10 -19.06 -38.82 25.32
C GLY A 10 -19.09 -37.64 24.35
N GLY A 11 -20.29 -37.11 24.08
CA GLY A 11 -20.52 -36.01 23.14
C GLY A 11 -19.91 -34.68 23.59
N VAL A 12 -19.42 -33.91 22.63
CA VAL A 12 -19.03 -32.51 22.80
C VAL A 12 -20.32 -31.69 22.99
N PRO A 13 -20.44 -30.86 24.04
CA PRO A 13 -21.65 -30.05 24.24
C PRO A 13 -21.78 -29.02 23.12
N HIS A 14 -22.89 -29.07 22.38
CA HIS A 14 -23.28 -28.02 21.45
C HIS A 14 -23.57 -26.73 22.25
N LEU A 15 -22.66 -25.75 22.17
CA LEU A 15 -22.92 -24.38 22.61
C LEU A 15 -24.13 -23.84 21.84
N THR A 16 -25.21 -23.57 22.56
CA THR A 16 -26.42 -22.99 21.97
C THR A 16 -26.11 -21.56 21.49
N HIS A 17 -26.66 -21.15 20.35
CA HIS A 17 -26.49 -19.80 19.78
C HIS A 17 -26.77 -18.67 20.80
N TRP A 18 -27.58 -18.94 21.83
CA TRP A 18 -27.91 -18.04 22.92
C TRP A 18 -26.74 -17.71 23.86
N GLN A 19 -25.82 -18.65 24.09
CA GLN A 19 -24.64 -18.42 24.94
C GLN A 19 -23.58 -17.52 24.27
N GLY A 20 -23.62 -17.40 22.94
CA GLY A 20 -22.80 -16.46 22.19
C GLY A 20 -23.27 -15.01 22.34
N VAL A 21 -24.58 -14.77 22.30
CA VAL A 21 -25.17 -13.42 22.34
C VAL A 21 -24.87 -12.70 23.65
N TRP A 22 -24.96 -13.39 24.79
CA TRP A 22 -24.67 -12.79 26.10
C TRP A 22 -23.20 -12.36 26.25
N ARG A 23 -22.27 -13.12 25.66
CA ARG A 23 -20.84 -12.75 25.64
C ARG A 23 -20.60 -11.48 24.83
N TRP A 24 -21.27 -11.33 23.69
CA TRP A 24 -21.19 -10.12 22.87
C TRP A 24 -21.84 -8.91 23.55
N LEU A 25 -22.95 -9.10 24.27
CA LEU A 25 -23.59 -8.04 25.06
C LEU A 25 -22.72 -7.60 26.26
N LEU A 26 -22.08 -8.55 26.96
CA LEU A 26 -21.14 -8.24 28.03
C LEU A 26 -19.89 -7.51 27.52
N LEU A 27 -19.37 -7.92 26.35
CA LEU A 27 -18.26 -7.22 25.70
C LEU A 27 -18.66 -5.81 25.26
N ALA A 28 -19.83 -5.65 24.64
CA ALA A 28 -20.35 -4.33 24.26
C ALA A 28 -20.58 -3.43 25.48
N PHE A 29 -21.13 -3.99 26.56
CA PHE A 29 -21.30 -3.27 27.83
C PHE A 29 -19.96 -2.87 28.44
N ALA A 30 -18.97 -3.77 28.51
CA ALA A 30 -17.63 -3.45 28.97
C ALA A 30 -16.94 -2.40 28.08
N LEU A 31 -17.19 -2.42 26.77
CA LEU A 31 -16.67 -1.42 25.84
C LEU A 31 -17.31 -0.04 26.07
N VAL A 32 -18.63 0.03 26.25
CA VAL A 32 -19.35 1.27 26.56
C VAL A 32 -18.97 1.81 27.94
N LEU A 33 -18.82 0.92 28.93
CA LEU A 33 -18.38 1.29 30.27
C LEU A 33 -16.94 1.83 30.26
N SER A 34 -16.04 1.19 29.51
CA SER A 34 -14.65 1.65 29.39
C SER A 34 -14.53 2.97 28.61
N LEU A 35 -15.40 3.19 27.61
CA LEU A 35 -15.54 4.50 26.94
C LEU A 35 -15.99 5.59 27.92
N GLY A 36 -16.98 5.31 28.77
CA GLY A 36 -17.45 6.24 29.80
C GLY A 36 -16.36 6.57 30.84
N VAL A 37 -15.65 5.55 31.33
CA VAL A 37 -14.52 5.73 32.27
C VAL A 37 -13.38 6.51 31.62
N ALA A 38 -13.05 6.23 30.36
CA ALA A 38 -12.01 6.96 29.64
C ALA A 38 -12.35 8.45 29.48
N GLN A 39 -13.63 8.80 29.25
CA GLN A 39 -14.05 10.21 29.19
C GLN A 39 -13.98 10.91 30.54
N VAL A 40 -14.32 10.22 31.64
CA VAL A 40 -14.20 10.77 33.00
C VAL A 40 -12.73 10.97 33.39
N VAL A 41 -11.85 10.01 33.09
CA VAL A 41 -10.41 10.13 33.34
C VAL A 41 -9.81 11.27 32.51
N HIS A 42 -10.21 11.42 31.25
CA HIS A 42 -9.75 12.55 30.43
C HIS A 42 -10.28 13.91 30.90
N ALA A 43 -11.50 13.95 31.46
CA ALA A 43 -12.10 15.17 32.01
C ALA A 43 -11.51 15.55 33.39
N GLN A 44 -10.89 14.60 34.10
CA GLN A 44 -10.21 14.83 35.38
C GLN A 44 -8.71 15.13 35.25
N ALA A 45 -8.13 14.95 34.05
CA ALA A 45 -6.76 15.36 33.78
C ALA A 45 -6.69 16.89 33.76
N ASP A 46 -6.03 17.46 34.75
CA ASP A 46 -5.75 18.90 34.86
C ASP A 46 -4.23 19.10 34.71
N PRO A 47 -3.76 19.45 33.50
CA PRO A 47 -2.34 19.59 33.22
C PRO A 47 -1.65 20.60 34.14
N ASP A 48 -2.37 21.64 34.57
CA ASP A 48 -1.82 22.70 35.42
C ASP A 48 -1.59 22.20 36.86
N ARG A 49 -2.51 21.36 37.36
CA ARG A 49 -2.40 20.73 38.67
C ARG A 49 -1.33 19.64 38.70
N GLU A 50 -1.21 18.84 37.65
CA GLU A 50 -0.16 17.82 37.51
C GLU A 50 1.23 18.46 37.43
N MET A 51 1.38 19.57 36.68
CA MET A 51 2.63 20.33 36.57
C MET A 51 3.11 20.88 37.92
N SER A 52 2.19 21.28 38.81
CA SER A 52 2.51 21.75 40.15
C SER A 52 3.13 20.68 41.07
N THR A 53 2.86 19.40 40.80
CA THR A 53 3.37 18.27 41.60
C THR A 53 4.63 17.65 41.01
N GLY A 54 4.81 17.72 39.69
CA GLY A 54 5.95 17.10 38.99
C GLY A 54 7.22 17.95 38.92
N ALA A 55 7.09 19.28 38.99
CA ALA A 55 8.22 20.21 38.90
C ALA A 55 8.10 21.36 39.91
N PRO A 56 8.15 21.08 41.24
CA PRO A 56 8.13 22.12 42.25
C PRO A 56 9.34 23.05 42.05
N GLY A 57 9.10 24.31 41.69
CA GLY A 57 10.13 25.34 41.59
C GLY A 57 10.46 25.86 40.18
N ILE A 58 9.71 25.48 39.13
CA ILE A 58 9.83 26.14 37.82
C ILE A 58 8.86 27.32 37.74
N ASP A 59 9.37 28.55 37.78
CA ASP A 59 8.57 29.77 37.65
C ASP A 59 8.18 30.07 36.18
N ALA A 60 7.26 31.03 35.99
CA ALA A 60 6.78 31.39 34.65
C ALA A 60 7.87 31.98 33.73
N ASP A 61 8.92 32.59 34.30
CA ASP A 61 10.05 33.14 33.56
C ASP A 61 11.01 32.04 33.12
N GLN A 62 11.26 31.04 33.96
CA GLN A 62 11.99 29.82 33.61
C GLN A 62 11.24 29.05 32.52
N TRP A 63 9.91 28.96 32.59
CA TRP A 63 9.12 28.40 31.48
C TRP A 63 9.21 29.22 30.18
N ARG A 64 9.28 30.55 30.27
CA ARG A 64 9.51 31.42 29.10
C ARG A 64 10.91 31.20 28.53
N GLN A 65 11.94 31.08 29.37
CA GLN A 65 13.33 30.85 28.97
C GLN A 65 13.52 29.46 28.34
N VAL A 66 12.92 28.43 28.94
CA VAL A 66 12.89 27.06 28.43
C VAL A 66 12.14 26.97 27.09
N ARG A 67 11.20 27.89 26.82
CA ARG A 67 10.42 27.99 25.56
C ARG A 67 11.05 28.94 24.53
N SER A 68 11.83 29.94 24.94
CA SER A 68 12.46 30.90 24.03
C SER A 68 13.67 30.32 23.32
N GLY A 69 14.25 29.24 23.86
CA GLY A 69 15.44 28.60 23.30
C GLY A 69 16.73 29.39 23.57
N GLU A 70 16.73 30.27 24.57
CA GLU A 70 17.93 31.04 24.95
C GLU A 70 19.03 30.12 25.53
N THR A 71 20.18 30.09 24.85
CA THR A 71 21.35 29.27 25.21
C THR A 71 22.27 30.02 26.18
N GLY A 72 21.84 30.21 27.43
CA GLY A 72 22.64 30.83 28.50
C GLY A 72 23.63 29.87 29.21
N ASP A 73 24.30 30.37 30.25
CA ASP A 73 25.45 29.73 30.93
C ASP A 73 25.22 28.34 31.54
N ASN A 74 23.97 27.93 31.76
CA ASN A 74 23.61 26.62 32.31
C ASN A 74 23.27 25.57 31.23
N TYR A 75 23.53 25.87 29.97
CA TYR A 75 23.27 25.00 28.83
C TYR A 75 24.35 23.91 28.69
N ARG A 76 23.95 22.63 28.64
CA ARG A 76 24.85 21.50 28.32
C ARG A 76 24.40 20.75 27.08
N THR A 77 25.36 20.48 26.20
CA THR A 77 25.14 20.01 24.83
C THR A 77 25.44 18.51 24.71
N SER A 78 24.60 17.77 23.98
CA SER A 78 25.01 16.48 23.41
C SER A 78 24.39 16.31 22.01
N ARG A 79 25.24 16.52 20.98
CA ARG A 79 25.08 16.25 19.53
C ARG A 79 24.60 17.40 18.60
N TYR A 80 25.58 18.13 18.06
CA TYR A 80 25.63 18.87 16.77
C TYR A 80 24.29 19.35 16.13
N GLU A 81 24.11 20.68 16.13
CA GLU A 81 23.22 21.48 15.25
C GLU A 81 21.69 21.19 15.22
N SER A 82 21.05 20.79 16.31
CA SER A 82 19.58 20.87 16.40
C SER A 82 19.16 22.06 17.26
N ASP A 83 18.77 23.20 16.67
CA ASP A 83 18.30 24.40 17.41
C ASP A 83 17.44 24.04 18.64
N TYR A 84 18.05 24.18 19.82
CA TYR A 84 17.72 23.42 21.03
C TYR A 84 16.70 24.14 21.87
N ASN A 85 15.42 23.85 21.62
CA ASN A 85 14.35 24.24 22.51
C ASN A 85 13.89 23.02 23.31
N LEU A 86 14.00 23.07 24.64
CA LEU A 86 13.53 21.99 25.53
C LEU A 86 12.03 21.74 25.32
N ILE A 87 11.30 22.76 24.88
CA ILE A 87 9.92 22.66 24.42
C ILE A 87 9.88 22.79 22.90
N ASN A 88 9.54 21.70 22.22
CA ASN A 88 9.35 21.70 20.76
C ASN A 88 7.86 21.67 20.39
N SER A 89 7.27 22.86 20.24
CA SER A 89 5.87 23.03 19.84
C SER A 89 5.59 22.54 18.41
N SER A 90 6.52 22.69 17.46
CA SER A 90 6.34 22.20 16.09
C SER A 90 6.33 20.67 16.03
N GLY A 91 7.19 20.01 16.82
CA GLY A 91 7.23 18.55 16.97
C GLY A 91 5.95 18.01 17.59
N GLU A 92 5.39 18.68 18.60
CA GLU A 92 4.10 18.32 19.15
C GLU A 92 2.97 18.50 18.12
N THR A 93 2.98 19.60 17.38
CA THR A 93 2.03 19.86 16.28
C THR A 93 2.12 18.73 15.24
N TRP A 94 3.31 18.41 14.74
CA TRP A 94 3.53 17.30 13.81
C TRP A 94 2.99 15.97 14.38
N ARG A 95 3.26 15.68 15.66
CA ARG A 95 2.78 14.46 16.33
C ARG A 95 1.26 14.41 16.36
N GLN A 96 0.61 15.53 16.67
CA GLN A 96 -0.85 15.63 16.64
C GLN A 96 -1.39 15.44 15.23
N TRP A 97 -0.84 16.10 14.21
CA TRP A 97 -1.22 15.89 12.81
C TRP A 97 -1.10 14.43 12.39
N ARG A 98 0.06 13.81 12.67
CA ARG A 98 0.31 12.42 12.32
C ARG A 98 -0.61 11.44 13.04
N ASN A 99 -0.78 11.60 14.35
CA ASN A 99 -1.49 10.61 15.17
C ASN A 99 -3.01 10.84 15.20
N ARG A 100 -3.48 12.09 15.10
CA ARG A 100 -4.91 12.43 15.13
C ARG A 100 -5.55 12.33 13.75
N TRP A 101 -4.81 12.66 12.71
CA TRP A 101 -5.34 12.74 11.34
C TRP A 101 -4.73 11.69 10.43
N VAL A 102 -3.42 11.71 10.19
CA VAL A 102 -2.81 10.85 9.16
C VAL A 102 -2.99 9.36 9.45
N SER A 103 -2.67 8.91 10.66
CA SER A 103 -2.70 7.48 10.99
C SER A 103 -4.14 6.90 10.99
N PRO A 104 -5.12 7.54 11.65
CA PRO A 104 -6.50 7.03 11.62
C PRO A 104 -7.13 7.08 10.24
N PHE A 105 -6.98 8.19 9.49
CA PHE A 105 -7.50 8.27 8.12
C PHE A 105 -6.78 7.29 7.19
N GLY A 106 -5.49 7.03 7.38
CA GLY A 106 -4.75 5.99 6.66
C GLY A 106 -5.39 4.62 6.80
N LEU A 107 -5.74 4.24 8.04
CA LEU A 107 -6.43 2.98 8.31
C LEU A 107 -7.83 2.93 7.68
N ILE A 108 -8.57 4.03 7.74
CA ILE A 108 -9.89 4.15 7.10
C ILE A 108 -9.77 4.02 5.57
N VAL A 109 -8.79 4.68 4.95
CA VAL A 109 -8.62 4.67 3.48
C VAL A 109 -8.22 3.28 2.98
N ILE A 110 -7.27 2.62 3.66
CA ILE A 110 -6.83 1.27 3.28
C ILE A 110 -7.92 0.25 3.56
N GLY A 111 -8.48 0.24 4.77
CA GLY A 111 -9.56 -0.68 5.14
C GLY A 111 -10.81 -0.45 4.29
N GLY A 112 -11.16 0.81 4.04
CA GLY A 112 -12.25 1.21 3.17
C GLY A 112 -12.07 0.72 1.74
N MET A 113 -10.87 0.82 1.16
CA MET A 113 -10.60 0.27 -0.16
C MET A 113 -10.78 -1.25 -0.21
N ILE A 114 -10.26 -1.97 0.80
CA ILE A 114 -10.44 -3.43 0.89
C ILE A 114 -11.93 -3.79 0.96
N VAL A 115 -12.70 -3.08 1.78
CA VAL A 115 -14.15 -3.26 1.88
C VAL A 115 -14.85 -2.95 0.57
N ILE A 116 -14.51 -1.84 -0.10
CA ILE A 116 -15.09 -1.46 -1.39
C ILE A 116 -14.85 -2.54 -2.44
N ILE A 117 -13.61 -3.02 -2.56
CA ILE A 117 -13.26 -4.08 -3.53
C ILE A 117 -13.96 -5.39 -3.17
N THR A 118 -14.03 -5.74 -1.89
CA THR A 118 -14.72 -6.96 -1.43
C THR A 118 -16.20 -6.90 -1.78
N LEU A 119 -16.87 -5.78 -1.46
CA LEU A 119 -18.28 -5.59 -1.80
C LEU A 119 -18.50 -5.57 -3.31
N PHE A 120 -17.63 -4.88 -4.05
CA PHE A 120 -17.69 -4.86 -5.51
C PHE A 120 -17.57 -6.27 -6.09
N TYR A 121 -16.62 -7.06 -5.62
CA TYR A 121 -16.45 -8.45 -6.05
C TYR A 121 -17.66 -9.33 -5.70
N LEU A 122 -18.24 -9.18 -4.50
CA LEU A 122 -19.41 -9.97 -4.09
C LEU A 122 -20.69 -9.58 -4.83
N ILE A 123 -20.82 -8.33 -5.27
CA ILE A 123 -22.02 -7.81 -5.95
C ILE A 123 -21.92 -7.94 -7.47
N VAL A 124 -20.77 -7.57 -8.04
CA VAL A 124 -20.54 -7.49 -9.50
C VAL A 124 -19.80 -8.72 -10.02
N GLY A 125 -18.95 -9.32 -9.20
CA GLY A 125 -18.14 -10.47 -9.60
C GLY A 125 -16.90 -10.10 -10.41
N ARG A 126 -16.30 -11.13 -11.00
CA ARG A 126 -15.22 -11.00 -11.98
C ARG A 126 -15.81 -10.53 -13.31
N LYS A 127 -15.16 -9.59 -13.97
CA LYS A 127 -15.46 -9.24 -15.36
C LYS A 127 -14.88 -10.32 -16.29
N GLU A 128 -15.76 -11.23 -16.70
CA GLU A 128 -15.47 -12.24 -17.72
C GLU A 128 -15.56 -11.63 -19.11
N LEU A 129 -14.86 -12.25 -20.06
CA LEU A 129 -14.93 -11.85 -21.47
C LEU A 129 -16.34 -12.09 -22.02
N GLU A 130 -16.87 -11.12 -22.78
CA GLU A 130 -18.19 -11.26 -23.40
C GLU A 130 -18.18 -12.29 -24.55
N GLY A 131 -17.03 -12.53 -25.16
CA GLY A 131 -16.84 -13.50 -26.24
C GLY A 131 -15.87 -14.62 -25.86
N GLU A 132 -15.94 -15.73 -26.58
CA GLU A 132 -14.99 -16.84 -26.43
C GLU A 132 -13.57 -16.40 -26.79
N ARG A 133 -12.59 -17.00 -26.11
CA ARG A 133 -11.17 -16.78 -26.40
C ARG A 133 -10.84 -17.35 -27.77
N THR A 134 -10.20 -16.56 -28.63
CA THR A 134 -9.87 -17.04 -29.98
C THR A 134 -8.63 -17.93 -30.00
N GLY A 135 -7.79 -17.88 -28.95
CA GLY A 135 -6.48 -18.53 -28.92
C GLY A 135 -5.43 -17.83 -29.78
N ARG A 136 -5.83 -16.80 -30.55
CA ARG A 136 -4.90 -15.88 -31.22
C ARG A 136 -4.43 -14.84 -30.21
N LYS A 137 -3.12 -14.66 -30.14
CA LYS A 137 -2.45 -13.83 -29.17
C LYS A 137 -1.85 -12.60 -29.82
N LEU A 138 -2.02 -11.45 -29.19
CA LEU A 138 -1.42 -10.18 -29.56
C LEU A 138 -0.29 -9.84 -28.59
N PHE A 139 0.84 -9.40 -29.13
CA PHE A 139 1.95 -8.93 -28.32
C PHE A 139 1.60 -7.57 -27.69
N ARG A 140 1.63 -7.50 -26.36
CA ARG A 140 1.31 -6.29 -25.59
C ARG A 140 2.53 -5.72 -24.89
N TRP A 141 3.34 -6.57 -24.24
CA TRP A 141 4.44 -6.10 -23.39
C TRP A 141 5.77 -6.85 -23.62
N PRO A 142 6.87 -6.14 -23.95
CA PRO A 142 8.19 -6.72 -24.02
C PRO A 142 8.66 -7.23 -22.66
N LEU A 143 9.54 -8.24 -22.67
CA LEU A 143 10.10 -8.85 -21.45
C LEU A 143 10.73 -7.80 -20.52
N PHE A 144 11.44 -6.82 -21.07
CA PHE A 144 12.06 -5.75 -20.29
C PHE A 144 11.03 -4.96 -19.46
N LEU A 145 9.92 -4.51 -20.06
CA LEU A 145 8.90 -3.75 -19.34
C LEU A 145 8.18 -4.62 -18.29
N ARG A 146 7.97 -5.91 -18.59
CA ARG A 146 7.41 -6.84 -17.60
C ARG A 146 8.34 -7.05 -16.41
N ALA A 147 9.63 -7.28 -16.66
CA ALA A 147 10.63 -7.43 -15.61
C ALA A 147 10.74 -6.16 -14.74
N LEU A 148 10.75 -4.99 -15.38
CA LEU A 148 10.76 -3.70 -14.70
C LEU A 148 9.51 -3.52 -13.83
N HIS A 149 8.33 -3.80 -14.38
CA HIS A 149 7.08 -3.75 -13.62
C HIS A 149 7.11 -4.69 -12.41
N TRP A 150 7.45 -5.97 -12.58
CA TRP A 150 7.49 -6.92 -11.46
C TRP A 150 8.53 -6.54 -10.41
N SER A 151 9.63 -5.91 -10.80
CA SER A 151 10.63 -5.36 -9.87
C SER A 151 10.02 -4.21 -9.06
N VAL A 152 9.40 -3.23 -9.72
CA VAL A 152 8.74 -2.09 -9.07
C VAL A 152 7.59 -2.54 -8.19
N ALA A 153 6.76 -3.47 -8.65
CA ALA A 153 5.60 -3.99 -7.91
C ALA A 153 6.05 -4.75 -6.65
N SER A 154 7.06 -5.61 -6.74
CA SER A 154 7.57 -6.37 -5.59
C SER A 154 8.19 -5.45 -4.55
N LEU A 155 8.99 -4.47 -4.99
CA LEU A 155 9.55 -3.44 -4.11
C LEU A 155 8.45 -2.61 -3.45
N PHE A 156 7.44 -2.18 -4.22
CA PHE A 156 6.30 -1.43 -3.67
C PHE A 156 5.59 -2.22 -2.58
N ILE A 157 5.33 -3.52 -2.78
CA ILE A 157 4.67 -4.36 -1.77
C ILE A 157 5.50 -4.43 -0.49
N VAL A 158 6.82 -4.67 -0.60
CA VAL A 158 7.71 -4.69 0.58
C VAL A 158 7.72 -3.33 1.28
N LEU A 159 7.81 -2.23 0.53
CA LEU A 159 7.80 -0.87 1.07
C LEU A 159 6.47 -0.51 1.73
N ALA A 160 5.35 -0.88 1.13
CA ALA A 160 4.02 -0.67 1.70
C ALA A 160 3.86 -1.46 3.01
N LEU A 161 4.23 -2.74 3.03
CA LEU A 161 4.15 -3.57 4.24
C LEU A 161 5.07 -3.08 5.36
N THR A 162 6.31 -2.72 5.04
CA THR A 162 7.25 -2.16 6.02
C THR A 162 6.80 -0.79 6.51
N GLY A 163 6.30 0.08 5.64
CA GLY A 163 5.76 1.39 6.00
C GLY A 163 4.53 1.29 6.91
N LEU A 164 3.59 0.39 6.59
CA LEU A 164 2.45 0.09 7.45
C LEU A 164 2.88 -0.47 8.80
N ASN A 165 3.90 -1.33 8.83
CA ASN A 165 4.43 -1.85 10.08
C ASN A 165 5.12 -0.77 10.92
N LEU A 166 5.85 0.16 10.29
CA LEU A 166 6.46 1.31 10.98
C LEU A 166 5.39 2.24 11.58
N LEU A 167 4.25 2.41 10.90
CA LEU A 167 3.18 3.29 11.35
C LEU A 167 2.26 2.63 12.41
N PHE A 168 1.86 1.38 12.19
CA PHE A 168 0.83 0.70 12.98
C PHE A 168 1.33 -0.47 13.82
N GLY A 169 2.54 -0.98 13.57
CA GLY A 169 3.01 -2.24 14.12
C GLY A 169 3.07 -2.29 15.65
N LYS A 170 3.27 -1.13 16.30
CA LYS A 170 3.23 -1.02 17.77
C LYS A 170 1.84 -1.35 18.34
N PHE A 171 0.75 -1.04 17.66
CA PHE A 171 -0.60 -1.25 18.17
C PHE A 171 -1.07 -2.70 18.04
N VAL A 172 -0.45 -3.46 17.14
CA VAL A 172 -0.82 -4.85 16.86
C VAL A 172 0.22 -5.80 17.45
N PHE A 173 1.46 -5.75 16.97
CA PHE A 173 2.45 -6.78 17.22
C PHE A 173 3.10 -6.67 18.59
N ARG A 174 3.25 -5.45 19.14
CA ARG A 174 3.84 -5.27 20.48
C ARG A 174 2.99 -5.94 21.56
N GLY A 175 1.67 -5.76 21.52
CA GLY A 175 0.76 -6.38 22.49
C GLY A 175 0.64 -7.90 22.32
N LEU A 176 0.73 -8.40 21.09
CA LEU A 176 0.58 -9.82 20.78
C LEU A 176 1.85 -10.64 21.05
N PHE A 177 3.04 -10.08 20.81
CA PHE A 177 4.30 -10.83 20.79
C PHE A 177 5.40 -10.27 21.71
N GLY A 178 5.15 -9.15 22.38
CA GLY A 178 6.07 -8.51 23.31
C GLY A 178 7.16 -7.64 22.66
N ASP A 179 7.93 -6.96 23.52
CA ASP A 179 8.86 -5.90 23.11
C ASP A 179 10.06 -6.42 22.29
N ALA A 180 10.58 -7.60 22.61
CA ALA A 180 11.73 -8.18 21.90
C ALA A 180 11.40 -8.51 20.44
N PHE A 181 10.27 -9.18 20.20
CA PHE A 181 9.81 -9.50 18.85
C PHE A 181 9.52 -8.23 18.05
N TRP A 182 8.74 -7.31 18.65
CA TRP A 182 8.38 -6.05 18.00
C TRP A 182 9.62 -5.22 17.66
N GLY A 183 10.60 -5.13 18.57
CA GLY A 183 11.85 -4.40 18.34
C GLY A 183 12.64 -4.95 17.14
N GLY A 184 12.84 -6.27 17.06
CA GLY A 184 13.51 -6.91 15.93
C GLY A 184 12.77 -6.70 14.61
N MET A 185 11.44 -6.84 14.63
CA MET A 185 10.59 -6.66 13.45
C MET A 185 10.61 -5.20 12.94
N ILE A 186 10.56 -4.20 13.82
CA ILE A 186 10.64 -2.78 13.44
C ILE A 186 12.05 -2.43 12.93
N SER A 187 13.09 -2.97 13.55
CA SER A 187 14.48 -2.79 13.07
C SER A 187 14.64 -3.32 11.64
N ALA A 188 14.18 -4.56 11.38
CA ALA A 188 14.19 -5.15 10.04
C ALA A 188 13.35 -4.34 9.05
N SER A 189 12.16 -3.88 9.46
CA SER A 189 11.28 -3.08 8.61
C SER A 189 11.93 -1.77 8.21
N LYS A 190 12.54 -1.05 9.17
CA LYS A 190 13.27 0.20 8.89
C LYS A 190 14.46 -0.05 7.97
N PHE A 191 15.24 -1.12 8.21
CA PHE A 191 16.37 -1.47 7.36
C PHE A 191 15.90 -1.71 5.91
N LEU A 192 14.92 -2.59 5.71
CA LEU A 192 14.39 -2.89 4.38
C LEU A 192 13.81 -1.63 3.71
N HIS A 193 13.04 -0.83 4.45
CA HIS A 193 12.39 0.36 3.90
C HIS A 193 13.40 1.40 3.39
N ASN A 194 14.42 1.72 4.20
CA ASN A 194 15.41 2.75 3.90
C ASN A 194 16.37 2.34 2.77
N TYR A 195 16.69 1.05 2.62
CA TYR A 195 17.58 0.59 1.55
C TYR A 195 16.85 0.28 0.24
N LEU A 196 15.64 -0.28 0.31
CA LEU A 196 14.85 -0.61 -0.88
C LEU A 196 14.11 0.60 -1.46
N GLY A 197 13.82 1.62 -0.64
CA GLY A 197 13.15 2.85 -1.05
C GLY A 197 13.87 3.59 -2.18
N PRO A 198 15.17 3.88 -2.06
CA PRO A 198 15.95 4.50 -3.13
C PRO A 198 15.99 3.67 -4.42
N ILE A 199 16.10 2.34 -4.31
CA ILE A 199 16.09 1.43 -5.47
C ILE A 199 14.74 1.50 -6.18
N PHE A 200 13.64 1.43 -5.42
CA PHE A 200 12.29 1.62 -5.94
C PHE A 200 12.15 2.97 -6.64
N GLY A 201 12.66 4.05 -6.06
CA GLY A 201 12.63 5.38 -6.64
C GLY A 201 13.26 5.43 -8.04
N VAL A 202 14.47 4.88 -8.19
CA VAL A 202 15.16 4.82 -9.49
C VAL A 202 14.37 3.99 -10.50
N LEU A 203 13.92 2.79 -10.13
CA LEU A 203 13.18 1.92 -11.03
C LEU A 203 11.80 2.49 -11.41
N LEU A 204 11.13 3.19 -10.49
CA LEU A 204 9.88 3.87 -10.76
C LEU A 204 10.08 4.96 -11.83
N ILE A 205 11.12 5.79 -11.72
CA ILE A 205 11.41 6.83 -12.72
C ILE A 205 11.67 6.20 -14.09
N VAL A 206 12.48 5.14 -14.16
CA VAL A 206 12.73 4.42 -15.42
C VAL A 206 11.41 3.89 -16.00
N LEU A 207 10.57 3.27 -15.18
CA LEU A 207 9.28 2.74 -15.61
C LEU A 207 8.36 3.85 -16.16
N LEU A 208 8.27 4.98 -15.46
CA LEU A 208 7.46 6.12 -15.88
C LEU A 208 7.93 6.67 -17.24
N VAL A 209 9.24 6.86 -17.41
CA VAL A 209 9.81 7.33 -18.68
C VAL A 209 9.51 6.36 -19.82
N CYS A 210 9.60 5.05 -19.57
CA CYS A 210 9.27 4.04 -20.59
C CYS A 210 7.79 4.05 -20.99
N LEU A 211 6.88 4.36 -20.06
CA LEU A 211 5.44 4.26 -20.25
C LEU A 211 4.75 5.59 -20.60
N ILE A 212 5.47 6.72 -20.57
CA ILE A 212 4.87 8.05 -20.73
C ILE A 212 4.11 8.23 -22.05
N LYS A 213 4.63 7.69 -23.15
CA LYS A 213 4.05 7.86 -24.49
C LYS A 213 2.64 7.28 -24.58
N ASP A 214 2.44 6.12 -23.97
CA ASP A 214 1.17 5.41 -24.00
C ASP A 214 0.15 5.97 -23.01
N ASN A 215 0.62 6.74 -22.01
CA ASN A 215 -0.19 7.23 -20.91
C ASN A 215 -0.59 8.72 -21.01
N ILE A 216 -0.35 9.36 -22.16
CA ILE A 216 -0.83 10.72 -22.41
C ILE A 216 -2.38 10.71 -22.50
N PRO A 217 -3.09 11.57 -21.74
CA PRO A 217 -4.54 11.68 -21.83
C PRO A 217 -5.01 12.08 -23.23
N LYS A 218 -6.03 11.38 -23.71
CA LYS A 218 -6.69 11.57 -25.02
C LYS A 218 -8.17 11.90 -24.81
N LYS A 219 -8.81 12.47 -25.84
CA LYS A 219 -10.23 12.88 -25.76
C LYS A 219 -11.18 11.73 -25.38
N HIS A 220 -10.93 10.51 -25.88
CA HIS A 220 -11.74 9.34 -25.56
C HIS A 220 -11.64 8.92 -24.09
N ASP A 221 -10.60 9.30 -23.35
CA ASP A 221 -10.50 8.98 -21.92
C ASP A 221 -11.57 9.70 -21.10
N LEU A 222 -11.97 10.91 -21.53
CA LEU A 222 -13.07 11.63 -20.88
C LEU A 222 -14.40 10.90 -21.08
N GLU A 223 -14.64 10.36 -22.27
CA GLU A 223 -15.80 9.51 -22.55
C GLU A 223 -15.74 8.20 -21.76
N TRP A 224 -14.53 7.64 -21.59
CA TRP A 224 -14.29 6.46 -20.78
C TRP A 224 -14.73 6.68 -19.32
N PHE A 225 -14.34 7.81 -18.72
CA PHE A 225 -14.79 8.18 -17.37
C PHE A 225 -16.29 8.45 -17.29
N LYS A 226 -16.87 9.13 -18.29
CA LYS A 226 -18.33 9.37 -18.35
C LYS A 226 -19.14 8.07 -18.40
N LYS A 227 -18.59 7.03 -19.04
CA LYS A 227 -19.20 5.70 -19.12
C LYS A 227 -18.83 4.79 -17.93
N GLY A 228 -18.16 5.30 -16.90
CA GLY A 228 -17.80 4.54 -15.69
C GLY A 228 -16.78 3.42 -15.96
N GLY A 229 -15.96 3.55 -17.00
CA GLY A 229 -14.89 2.61 -17.31
C GLY A 229 -15.32 1.22 -17.76
N GLY A 230 -16.58 1.03 -18.12
CA GLY A 230 -17.09 -0.26 -18.60
C GLY A 230 -17.10 -1.36 -17.53
N MET A 231 -17.00 -0.98 -16.24
CA MET A 231 -17.13 -1.89 -15.10
C MET A 231 -18.58 -2.02 -14.61
N VAL A 232 -19.46 -1.08 -15.00
CA VAL A 232 -20.87 -1.06 -14.61
C VAL A 232 -21.74 -0.93 -15.86
N GLY A 233 -22.42 -2.02 -16.21
CA GLY A 233 -23.30 -2.11 -17.38
C GLY A 233 -22.64 -2.65 -18.66
N LYS A 234 -23.46 -2.92 -19.69
CA LYS A 234 -23.04 -3.55 -20.97
C LYS A 234 -22.59 -2.56 -22.06
N LYS A 235 -22.15 -1.37 -21.68
CA LYS A 235 -21.75 -0.34 -22.67
C LYS A 235 -20.29 -0.52 -22.98
N HIS A 236 -19.99 -0.84 -24.24
CA HIS A 236 -18.62 -0.83 -24.75
C HIS A 236 -18.02 0.58 -24.63
N VAL A 237 -16.78 0.63 -24.15
CA VAL A 237 -16.05 1.87 -23.89
C VAL A 237 -14.76 1.83 -24.67
N ASP A 238 -14.59 2.78 -25.58
CA ASP A 238 -13.42 2.83 -26.44
C ASP A 238 -12.15 3.12 -25.64
N ALA A 239 -11.09 2.38 -25.94
CA ALA A 239 -9.78 2.57 -25.31
C ALA A 239 -8.64 2.28 -26.28
N GLY A 240 -7.61 3.13 -26.23
CA GLY A 240 -6.32 2.89 -26.88
C GLY A 240 -5.49 1.85 -26.14
N PHE A 241 -4.17 1.86 -26.35
CA PHE A 241 -3.26 0.90 -25.71
C PHE A 241 -3.40 0.89 -24.19
N ALA A 242 -3.42 2.08 -23.56
CA ALA A 242 -3.82 2.28 -22.18
C ALA A 242 -5.24 2.89 -22.11
N ASN A 243 -6.09 2.34 -21.24
CA ASN A 243 -7.42 2.89 -20.97
C ASN A 243 -7.37 4.04 -19.96
N GLY A 244 -8.50 4.73 -19.75
CA GLY A 244 -8.57 5.89 -18.85
C GLY A 244 -8.15 5.58 -17.41
N GLY A 245 -8.50 4.40 -16.89
CA GLY A 245 -8.10 3.94 -15.55
C GLY A 245 -6.60 3.66 -15.43
N GLU A 246 -6.00 2.99 -16.42
CA GLU A 246 -4.56 2.76 -16.48
C GLU A 246 -3.77 4.09 -16.55
N LYS A 247 -4.26 5.05 -17.33
CA LYS A 247 -3.68 6.40 -17.42
C LYS A 247 -3.80 7.16 -16.10
N ALA A 248 -4.95 7.09 -15.43
CA ALA A 248 -5.11 7.70 -14.11
C ALA A 248 -4.13 7.09 -13.09
N TRP A 249 -3.97 5.77 -13.11
CA TRP A 249 -2.99 5.08 -12.27
C TRP A 249 -1.56 5.53 -12.57
N TYR A 250 -1.18 5.61 -13.85
CA TYR A 250 0.11 6.14 -14.27
C TYR A 250 0.35 7.56 -13.72
N TRP A 251 -0.61 8.47 -13.85
CA TRP A 251 -0.44 9.86 -13.41
C TRP A 251 -0.43 10.01 -11.88
N ILE A 252 -1.17 9.17 -11.15
CA ILE A 252 -1.08 9.09 -9.69
C ILE A 252 0.34 8.64 -9.28
N LEU A 253 0.91 7.62 -9.92
CA LEU A 253 2.30 7.20 -9.67
C LEU A 253 3.31 8.29 -10.08
N ALA A 254 3.13 8.93 -11.23
CA ALA A 254 4.02 9.97 -11.74
C ALA A 254 4.05 11.23 -10.87
N THR A 255 2.96 11.50 -10.14
CA THR A 255 2.84 12.67 -9.26
C THR A 255 3.05 12.29 -7.80
N VAL A 256 2.09 11.59 -7.20
CA VAL A 256 2.12 11.19 -5.79
C VAL A 256 3.25 10.20 -5.52
N GLY A 257 3.51 9.26 -6.43
CA GLY A 257 4.62 8.31 -6.29
C GLY A 257 5.98 9.00 -6.27
N VAL A 258 6.22 9.93 -7.20
CA VAL A 258 7.45 10.73 -7.22
C VAL A 258 7.56 11.62 -5.98
N LEU A 259 6.45 12.19 -5.49
CA LEU A 259 6.44 12.99 -4.26
C LEU A 259 6.77 12.15 -3.01
N VAL A 260 6.25 10.91 -2.92
CA VAL A 260 6.59 9.97 -1.86
C VAL A 260 8.06 9.58 -1.91
N VAL A 261 8.60 9.32 -3.11
CA VAL A 261 10.03 9.05 -3.28
C VAL A 261 10.86 10.25 -2.84
N ALA A 262 10.56 11.46 -3.33
CA ALA A 262 11.31 12.68 -3.00
C ALA A 262 11.29 12.96 -1.48
N SER A 263 10.12 12.88 -0.84
CA SER A 263 10.02 13.02 0.62
C SER A 263 10.73 11.89 1.37
N GLY A 264 10.75 10.67 0.84
CA GLY A 264 11.52 9.54 1.39
C GLY A 264 13.02 9.79 1.37
N PHE A 265 13.56 10.32 0.27
CA PHE A 265 14.97 10.73 0.19
C PHE A 265 15.33 11.81 1.22
N VAL A 266 14.44 12.79 1.45
CA VAL A 266 14.64 13.78 2.51
C VAL A 266 14.70 13.13 3.89
N LEU A 267 13.88 12.11 4.14
CA LEU A 267 13.86 11.40 5.42
C LEU A 267 15.07 10.48 5.62
N ASP A 268 15.53 9.81 4.55
CA ASP A 268 16.63 8.84 4.60
C ASP A 268 18.01 9.49 4.68
N PHE A 269 18.18 10.66 4.07
CA PHE A 269 19.47 11.33 3.96
C PHE A 269 19.46 12.72 4.63
N PRO A 270 19.44 12.81 5.98
CA PRO A 270 19.49 14.06 6.76
C PRO A 270 20.84 14.77 6.72
N ASN A 271 21.48 14.83 5.56
CA ASN A 271 22.87 15.26 5.38
C ASN A 271 23.00 16.54 4.54
N PHE A 272 21.89 17.15 4.11
CA PHE A 272 21.89 18.34 3.24
C PHE A 272 21.47 19.62 3.99
N GLY A 273 21.67 19.66 5.30
CA GLY A 273 21.27 20.81 6.13
C GLY A 273 19.76 20.94 6.33
N GLN A 274 18.97 19.89 6.08
CA GLN A 274 17.54 19.93 6.36
C GLN A 274 17.25 20.04 7.87
N GLY A 275 16.56 21.11 8.26
CA GLY A 275 16.11 21.32 9.63
C GLY A 275 14.96 20.40 10.04
N ARG A 276 14.59 20.43 11.32
CA ARG A 276 13.51 19.58 11.87
C ARG A 276 12.16 19.83 11.22
N ASP A 277 11.85 21.07 10.85
CA ASP A 277 10.60 21.44 10.18
C ASP A 277 10.46 20.74 8.82
N THR A 278 11.52 20.78 8.00
CA THR A 278 11.58 20.06 6.72
C THR A 278 11.35 18.56 6.90
N MET A 279 11.95 17.95 7.92
CA MET A 279 11.77 16.52 8.22
C MET A 279 10.34 16.20 8.65
N GLN A 280 9.70 17.08 9.43
CA GLN A 280 8.31 16.92 9.85
C GLN A 280 7.36 16.97 8.65
N TRP A 281 7.51 17.96 7.77
CA TRP A 281 6.70 18.06 6.55
C TRP A 281 6.94 16.92 5.58
N ALA A 282 8.20 16.54 5.35
CA ALA A 282 8.54 15.37 4.55
C ALA A 282 7.86 14.12 5.09
N ASN A 283 7.84 13.93 6.42
CA ASN A 283 7.16 12.80 7.03
C ASN A 283 5.65 12.79 6.80
N ILE A 284 4.97 13.94 6.93
CA ILE A 284 3.52 14.03 6.70
C ILE A 284 3.19 13.78 5.22
N ILE A 285 3.91 14.42 4.30
CA ILE A 285 3.74 14.24 2.86
C ILE A 285 3.96 12.78 2.47
N HIS A 286 5.06 12.19 2.96
CA HIS A 286 5.40 10.79 2.69
C HIS A 286 4.30 9.86 3.20
N ALA A 287 3.86 10.03 4.45
CA ALA A 287 2.84 9.17 5.05
C ALA A 287 1.50 9.28 4.32
N VAL A 288 1.00 10.50 4.06
CA VAL A 288 -0.28 10.70 3.36
C VAL A 288 -0.23 10.13 1.93
N GLY A 289 0.83 10.43 1.19
CA GLY A 289 1.02 9.93 -0.17
C GLY A 289 1.15 8.41 -0.21
N ALA A 290 1.96 7.82 0.68
CA ALA A 290 2.19 6.37 0.72
C ALA A 290 0.92 5.60 1.12
N LEU A 291 0.14 6.09 2.08
CA LEU A 291 -1.14 5.49 2.46
C LEU A 291 -2.16 5.54 1.31
N GLY A 292 -2.27 6.69 0.64
CA GLY A 292 -3.13 6.85 -0.54
C GLY A 292 -2.73 5.94 -1.69
N LEU A 293 -1.43 5.90 -2.04
CA LEU A 293 -0.90 4.99 -3.05
C LEU A 293 -1.14 3.53 -2.68
N THR A 294 -0.92 3.15 -1.41
CA THR A 294 -1.18 1.78 -0.95
C THR A 294 -2.64 1.40 -1.19
N ALA A 295 -3.59 2.27 -0.85
CA ALA A 295 -5.00 2.00 -1.11
C ALA A 295 -5.29 1.85 -2.61
N VAL A 296 -4.89 2.80 -3.45
CA VAL A 296 -5.14 2.71 -4.90
C VAL A 296 -4.45 1.49 -5.54
N SER A 297 -3.24 1.13 -5.07
CA SER A 297 -2.53 -0.08 -5.49
C SER A 297 -3.33 -1.36 -5.23
N ILE A 298 -4.10 -1.45 -4.14
CA ILE A 298 -4.96 -2.63 -3.89
C ILE A 298 -6.00 -2.76 -5.01
N GLY A 299 -6.58 -1.64 -5.46
CA GLY A 299 -7.48 -1.60 -6.62
C GLY A 299 -6.80 -2.00 -7.93
N HIS A 300 -5.59 -1.49 -8.17
CA HIS A 300 -4.79 -1.87 -9.34
C HIS A 300 -4.47 -3.38 -9.36
N ILE A 301 -4.04 -3.94 -8.22
CA ILE A 301 -3.78 -5.38 -8.07
C ILE A 301 -5.06 -6.17 -8.32
N TYR A 302 -6.19 -5.75 -7.76
CA TYR A 302 -7.47 -6.42 -7.97
C TYR A 302 -7.84 -6.48 -9.46
N ILE A 303 -7.91 -5.35 -10.16
CA ILE A 303 -8.29 -5.29 -11.58
C ILE A 303 -7.31 -6.08 -12.46
N GLY A 304 -6.00 -5.99 -12.17
CA GLY A 304 -4.96 -6.66 -12.93
C GLY A 304 -4.89 -8.18 -12.72
N THR A 305 -5.49 -8.72 -11.65
CA THR A 305 -5.40 -10.15 -11.31
C THR A 305 -6.75 -10.87 -11.29
N LEU A 306 -7.60 -10.54 -10.33
CA LEU A 306 -8.85 -11.25 -10.06
C LEU A 306 -10.06 -10.58 -10.72
N GLY A 307 -10.03 -9.25 -10.87
CA GLY A 307 -11.17 -8.44 -11.26
C GLY A 307 -11.50 -8.50 -12.75
N THR A 308 -10.50 -8.65 -13.62
CA THR A 308 -10.69 -8.68 -15.08
C THR A 308 -10.02 -9.92 -15.67
N GLU A 309 -10.79 -10.73 -16.38
CA GLU A 309 -10.28 -11.89 -17.11
C GLU A 309 -9.21 -11.49 -18.15
N GLY A 310 -8.18 -12.31 -18.33
CA GLY A 310 -7.15 -12.10 -19.35
C GLY A 310 -6.10 -11.02 -19.06
N SER A 311 -6.34 -10.10 -18.12
CA SER A 311 -5.41 -8.99 -17.83
C SER A 311 -4.04 -9.43 -17.33
N LEU A 312 -4.00 -10.42 -16.43
CA LEU A 312 -2.74 -10.91 -15.83
C LEU A 312 -1.78 -11.50 -16.86
N GLU A 313 -2.29 -12.13 -17.92
CA GLU A 313 -1.50 -12.78 -18.96
C GLU A 313 -0.59 -11.79 -19.70
N GLY A 314 -1.05 -10.56 -19.88
CA GLY A 314 -0.24 -9.49 -20.47
C GLY A 314 1.04 -9.25 -19.68
N MET A 315 0.98 -9.29 -18.35
CA MET A 315 2.14 -9.01 -17.48
C MET A 315 3.00 -10.24 -17.19
N THR A 316 2.45 -11.45 -17.29
CA THR A 316 3.21 -12.69 -17.07
C THR A 316 3.86 -13.21 -18.35
N THR A 317 3.15 -13.14 -19.48
CA THR A 317 3.61 -13.71 -20.76
C THR A 317 4.06 -12.66 -21.77
N GLY A 318 3.53 -11.44 -21.69
CA GLY A 318 3.70 -10.39 -22.70
C GLY A 318 2.63 -10.38 -23.79
N TYR A 319 1.70 -11.35 -23.75
CA TYR A 319 0.67 -11.53 -24.76
C TYR A 319 -0.72 -11.49 -24.13
N VAL A 320 -1.70 -11.04 -24.91
CA VAL A 320 -3.13 -11.03 -24.55
C VAL A 320 -3.94 -11.69 -25.67
N ASP A 321 -5.12 -12.20 -25.33
CA ASP A 321 -6.05 -12.76 -26.32
C ASP A 321 -6.67 -11.66 -27.20
N GLU A 322 -6.96 -11.96 -28.46
CA GLU A 322 -7.65 -11.01 -29.34
C GLU A 322 -9.02 -10.58 -28.80
N THR A 323 -9.78 -11.49 -28.20
CA THR A 323 -11.10 -11.15 -27.64
C THR A 323 -10.95 -10.14 -26.51
N TRP A 324 -9.95 -10.32 -25.65
CA TRP A 324 -9.63 -9.35 -24.60
C TRP A 324 -9.25 -7.98 -25.18
N ALA A 325 -8.40 -7.97 -26.22
CA ALA A 325 -7.96 -6.73 -26.86
C ALA A 325 -9.13 -5.98 -27.51
N LYS A 326 -10.04 -6.69 -28.20
CA LYS A 326 -11.27 -6.11 -28.78
C LYS A 326 -12.18 -5.50 -27.73
N GLU A 327 -12.36 -6.20 -26.60
CA GLU A 327 -13.30 -5.76 -25.57
C GLU A 327 -12.75 -4.59 -24.75
N HIS A 328 -11.48 -4.67 -24.32
CA HIS A 328 -10.90 -3.73 -23.36
C HIS A 328 -10.09 -2.60 -24.00
N HIS A 329 -9.62 -2.79 -25.23
CA HIS A 329 -8.66 -1.92 -25.92
C HIS A 329 -8.92 -1.86 -27.43
N ASN A 330 -10.18 -1.72 -27.84
CA ASN A 330 -10.61 -1.83 -29.24
C ASN A 330 -9.84 -0.91 -30.21
N LEU A 331 -9.53 0.32 -29.83
CA LEU A 331 -8.79 1.25 -30.69
C LEU A 331 -7.37 0.74 -30.95
N TRP A 332 -6.73 0.18 -29.92
CA TRP A 332 -5.43 -0.47 -30.09
C TRP A 332 -5.54 -1.78 -30.87
N TYR A 333 -6.58 -2.58 -30.64
CA TYR A 333 -6.82 -3.80 -31.40
C TYR A 333 -6.87 -3.52 -32.91
N GLU A 334 -7.58 -2.49 -33.34
CA GLU A 334 -7.65 -2.12 -34.77
C GLU A 334 -6.29 -1.77 -35.37
N GLU A 335 -5.35 -1.25 -34.57
CA GLU A 335 -3.98 -0.93 -35.00
C GLU A 335 -3.10 -2.18 -35.18
N VAL A 336 -3.35 -3.25 -34.41
CA VAL A 336 -2.44 -4.43 -34.33
C VAL A 336 -3.08 -5.77 -34.70
N LYS A 337 -4.36 -5.81 -35.07
CA LYS A 337 -5.11 -7.06 -35.34
C LYS A 337 -4.45 -8.01 -36.35
N ASP A 338 -3.73 -7.46 -37.32
CA ASP A 338 -3.04 -8.24 -38.36
C ASP A 338 -1.72 -8.86 -37.88
N GLN A 339 -1.29 -8.55 -36.65
CA GLN A 339 -0.04 -9.03 -36.04
C GLN A 339 -0.25 -10.20 -35.08
N SER A 340 -1.48 -10.70 -34.95
CA SER A 340 -1.75 -11.78 -34.00
C SER A 340 -1.20 -13.12 -34.49
N VAL A 341 -0.75 -13.91 -33.53
CA VAL A 341 -0.12 -15.21 -33.75
C VAL A 341 -0.87 -16.29 -33.00
N SER A 342 -0.85 -17.52 -33.49
CA SER A 342 -1.49 -18.63 -32.78
C SER A 342 -0.67 -19.01 -31.53
N GLU A 343 -1.34 -19.57 -30.52
CA GLU A 343 -0.67 -20.08 -29.33
C GLU A 343 0.35 -21.17 -29.64
N GLN A 344 0.04 -22.08 -30.58
CA GLN A 344 0.96 -23.10 -31.04
C GLN A 344 2.23 -22.49 -31.65
N GLU A 345 2.07 -21.48 -32.50
CA GLU A 345 3.21 -20.78 -33.11
C GLU A 345 4.10 -20.11 -32.06
N LEU A 346 3.54 -19.57 -30.97
CA LEU A 346 4.32 -19.04 -29.86
C LEU A 346 5.12 -20.12 -29.12
N VAL A 347 4.53 -21.30 -28.93
CA VAL A 347 5.20 -22.46 -28.33
C VAL A 347 6.36 -22.90 -29.21
N ASP A 348 6.14 -23.03 -30.52
CA ASP A 348 7.15 -23.45 -31.48
C ASP A 348 8.32 -22.44 -31.56
N ARG A 349 8.02 -21.13 -31.52
CA ARG A 349 9.02 -20.06 -31.45
C ARG A 349 9.85 -20.10 -30.17
N ARG A 350 9.26 -20.50 -29.03
CA ARG A 350 10.03 -20.66 -27.77
C ARG A 350 10.89 -21.91 -27.79
N ALA A 351 10.37 -23.02 -28.30
CA ALA A 351 11.09 -24.29 -28.41
C ALA A 351 12.33 -24.16 -29.31
N SER A 352 12.17 -23.54 -30.48
CA SER A 352 13.29 -23.27 -31.40
C SER A 352 14.36 -22.36 -30.81
N LYS A 353 13.97 -21.34 -30.02
CA LYS A 353 14.92 -20.45 -29.34
C LYS A 353 15.68 -21.14 -28.20
N GLY A 354 15.08 -22.10 -27.51
CA GLY A 354 15.73 -22.89 -26.46
C GLY A 354 16.66 -24.00 -27.00
N ALA A 355 16.39 -24.54 -28.19
CA ALA A 355 17.22 -25.56 -28.82
C ALA A 355 18.55 -25.01 -29.38
N GLY A 356 18.60 -23.72 -29.73
CA GLY A 356 19.79 -23.06 -30.27
C GLY A 356 20.91 -22.76 -29.27
N ASP A 357 20.64 -22.83 -27.96
CA ASP A 357 21.60 -22.51 -26.89
C ASP A 357 22.22 -23.76 -26.21
N SER A 358 22.04 -24.96 -26.78
CA SER A 358 22.76 -26.15 -26.29
C SER A 358 24.25 -26.02 -26.62
N PRO A 359 25.17 -25.97 -25.64
CA PRO A 359 26.59 -25.94 -25.94
C PRO A 359 26.93 -27.28 -26.58
N ALA A 360 27.26 -27.25 -27.87
CA ALA A 360 27.81 -28.39 -28.56
C ALA A 360 28.97 -28.92 -27.70
N THR A 361 28.81 -30.16 -27.23
CA THR A 361 29.84 -30.93 -26.55
C THR A 361 31.13 -30.82 -27.35
N ARG A 362 32.12 -30.07 -26.82
CA ARG A 362 33.49 -30.15 -27.34
C ARG A 362 33.95 -31.57 -27.04
N SER A 363 34.02 -32.40 -28.09
CA SER A 363 34.72 -33.67 -28.04
C SER A 363 36.18 -33.39 -27.72
N SER A 364 36.65 -33.99 -26.62
CA SER A 364 38.03 -34.05 -26.15
C SER A 364 39.02 -34.55 -27.18
#